data_AF-A0A7S4W5Y7-F1
#
_entry.id   AF-A0A7S4W5Y7-F1
#
_cell.length_a   1.000
_cell.length_b   1.000
_cell.length_c   1.000
_cell.angle_alpha   90.00
_cell.angle_beta   90.00
_cell.angle_gamma   90.00
#
_symmetry.space_group_name_H-M   'P 1'
#
loop_
_entity.id
_entity.type
_entity.pdbx_description
1 polymer ?
#
loop_
_entity_poly.entity_id
_entity_poly.type
_entity_poly.pdbx_seq_one_letter_code
_entity_poly.pdbx_strand_id
1 'polypeptide(L)'
;MLGLSLPGVGGSCSSGSGGDGAADDIDAGLRQVDELAGKLAAAETRIMGMLSASLPRVDVQLPKLSPTAFGPSKPGPGPSNAAAGYFQRLPAQDALPTLLDERQGGVLDDTSKAVRAAQSGASQRAADAASRAAAAERQADLAADEMREQASRLAAEAQVRARRRFVVPVLAAVASVTLSVGLAFADLGPLLGPAAAAVTAAVINSCGLAFAWRGRAEMVFGIVSSVFGGVTGRVVQVLDTVDDMVSAPLQRLLGAIDDMADEQKPAFELVQKFESALKALDPEFDIPDPQDLKQSLDGCEDMIEELVAKAKREVPEQLHELAGATAVGRVATDATLFNRVAVLLPVALVFLVNIALALLQVFLTAQLSSGPTASQTDRSDGPGASEAVARKLRGARDPAAVGAAGLQGLSPQAELRPYVEPALAQVALALLQQMVAIALSQGPRICGAVNGAISALEKQVNAKVNARVEGAVDRVFGRAFGEVKALSERFFPKFKDCLGKLKEALETAQKAQAAVQAAQEAAASAQGAGKALQGLW
;
A
#
# COMPACT_ATOMS: atom_id res chain seq x y z
N MET A 1 -36.86 -69.03 -7.34
CA MET A 1 -35.38 -68.88 -7.34
C MET A 1 -35.00 -68.09 -8.58
N LEU A 2 -34.91 -66.77 -8.46
CA LEU A 2 -34.31 -65.92 -9.48
C LEU A 2 -32.81 -65.91 -9.17
N GLY A 3 -32.03 -66.63 -9.97
CA GLY A 3 -30.56 -66.58 -9.89
C GLY A 3 -30.09 -65.21 -10.34
N LEU A 4 -29.90 -64.30 -9.40
CA LEU A 4 -29.15 -63.06 -9.61
C LEU A 4 -27.68 -63.45 -9.82
N SER A 5 -27.28 -63.66 -11.07
CA SER A 5 -25.86 -63.69 -11.41
C SER A 5 -25.33 -62.25 -11.33
N LEU A 6 -24.61 -61.90 -10.26
CA LEU A 6 -23.26 -61.32 -10.35
C LEU A 6 -22.83 -60.86 -11.76
N PRO A 7 -23.23 -59.71 -12.32
CA PRO A 7 -22.67 -59.25 -13.58
C PRO A 7 -21.20 -58.86 -13.37
N GLY A 8 -20.26 -59.61 -13.94
CA GLY A 8 -18.98 -59.04 -14.35
C GLY A 8 -17.74 -59.19 -13.46
N VAL A 9 -17.66 -60.14 -12.53
CA VAL A 9 -16.34 -60.56 -11.97
C VAL A 9 -15.63 -61.47 -12.98
N GLY A 10 -15.35 -60.94 -14.17
CA GLY A 10 -14.56 -61.58 -15.22
C GLY A 10 -13.07 -61.32 -15.01
N GLY A 11 -12.53 -61.74 -13.87
CA GLY A 11 -11.10 -61.72 -13.59
C GLY A 11 -10.40 -62.82 -14.37
N SER A 12 -9.31 -62.47 -15.07
CA SER A 12 -8.53 -63.37 -15.92
C SER A 12 -8.24 -64.70 -15.24
N CYS A 13 -8.49 -65.78 -15.98
CA CYS A 13 -8.37 -67.17 -15.57
C CYS A 13 -6.92 -67.54 -15.20
N SER A 14 -6.48 -67.17 -14.00
CA SER A 14 -5.42 -67.85 -13.29
C SER A 14 -6.06 -69.09 -12.66
N SER A 15 -5.90 -70.25 -13.30
CA SER A 15 -6.43 -71.55 -12.87
C SER A 15 -5.72 -72.08 -11.61
N GLY A 16 -5.81 -71.35 -10.51
CA GLY A 16 -5.41 -71.78 -9.18
C GLY A 16 -6.65 -72.27 -8.43
N SER A 17 -6.68 -73.57 -8.10
CA SER A 17 -7.70 -74.21 -7.28
C SER A 17 -7.75 -73.59 -5.88
N GLY A 18 -8.67 -72.64 -5.65
CA GLY A 18 -9.01 -72.09 -4.34
C GLY A 18 -10.33 -71.32 -4.38
N GLY A 19 -11.41 -71.91 -3.84
CA GLY A 19 -12.77 -71.34 -3.82
C GLY A 19 -13.00 -70.20 -2.83
N ASP A 20 -11.95 -69.72 -2.14
CA ASP A 20 -12.07 -68.75 -1.05
C ASP A 20 -12.05 -67.27 -1.52
N GLY A 21 -11.62 -66.98 -2.76
CA GLY A 21 -11.37 -65.60 -3.20
C GLY A 21 -12.60 -64.68 -3.25
N ALA A 22 -13.80 -65.21 -3.50
CA ALA A 22 -14.99 -64.37 -3.61
C ALA A 22 -15.45 -63.77 -2.27
N ALA A 23 -15.19 -64.46 -1.14
CA ALA A 23 -15.56 -63.95 0.18
C ALA A 23 -14.60 -62.82 0.59
N ASP A 24 -13.30 -63.02 0.31
CA ASP A 24 -12.27 -62.01 0.56
C ASP A 24 -12.53 -60.72 -0.24
N ASP A 25 -13.05 -60.82 -1.47
CA ASP A 25 -13.40 -59.65 -2.30
C ASP A 25 -14.53 -58.79 -1.71
N ILE A 26 -15.56 -59.41 -1.09
CA ILE A 26 -16.67 -58.66 -0.47
C ILE A 26 -16.22 -57.97 0.82
N ASP A 27 -15.45 -58.68 1.66
CA ASP A 27 -14.88 -58.10 2.89
C ASP A 27 -13.93 -56.94 2.58
N ALA A 28 -13.11 -57.07 1.53
CA ALA A 28 -12.27 -55.98 1.03
C ALA A 28 -13.13 -54.79 0.55
N GLY A 29 -14.22 -55.04 -0.18
CA GLY A 29 -15.17 -54.02 -0.62
C GLY A 29 -15.81 -53.26 0.54
N LEU A 30 -16.25 -53.96 1.60
CA LEU A 30 -16.83 -53.33 2.80
C LEU A 30 -15.83 -52.41 3.51
N ARG A 31 -14.58 -52.88 3.70
CA ARG A 31 -13.51 -52.06 4.30
C ARG A 31 -13.19 -50.84 3.44
N GLN A 32 -13.16 -51.02 2.12
CA GLN A 32 -12.92 -49.94 1.18
C GLN A 32 -14.02 -48.87 1.24
N VAL A 33 -15.30 -49.27 1.32
CA VAL A 33 -16.42 -48.32 1.48
C VAL A 33 -16.32 -47.53 2.78
N ASP A 34 -15.96 -48.17 3.90
CA ASP A 34 -15.77 -47.50 5.18
C ASP A 34 -14.60 -46.49 5.15
N GLU A 35 -13.48 -46.84 4.51
CA GLU A 35 -12.35 -45.93 4.31
C GLU A 35 -12.74 -44.72 3.45
N LEU A 36 -13.48 -44.95 2.37
CA LEU A 36 -13.93 -43.91 1.44
C LEU A 36 -14.93 -42.96 2.10
N ALA A 37 -15.83 -43.47 2.93
CA ALA A 37 -16.74 -42.66 3.74
C ALA A 37 -15.99 -41.73 4.70
N GLY A 38 -14.90 -42.22 5.32
CA GLY A 38 -14.01 -41.41 6.14
C GLY A 38 -13.33 -40.29 5.36
N LYS A 39 -12.77 -40.60 4.19
CA LYS A 39 -12.14 -39.59 3.30
C LYS A 39 -13.13 -38.54 2.82
N LEU A 40 -14.36 -38.96 2.49
CA LEU A 40 -15.42 -38.04 2.07
C LEU A 40 -15.78 -37.04 3.16
N ALA A 41 -15.92 -37.48 4.42
CA ALA A 41 -16.20 -36.59 5.54
C ALA A 41 -15.04 -35.59 5.80
N ALA A 42 -13.80 -36.02 5.61
CA ALA A 42 -12.63 -35.15 5.68
C ALA A 42 -12.63 -34.11 4.54
N ALA A 43 -12.96 -34.53 3.32
CA ALA A 43 -13.08 -33.64 2.17
C ALA A 43 -14.20 -32.61 2.35
N GLU A 44 -15.36 -33.01 2.85
CA GLU A 44 -16.48 -32.10 3.20
C GLU A 44 -16.03 -31.03 4.20
N THR A 45 -15.38 -31.45 5.28
CA THR A 45 -14.89 -30.52 6.31
C THR A 45 -13.88 -29.54 5.73
N ARG A 46 -12.96 -30.02 4.87
CA ARG A 46 -11.96 -29.19 4.19
C ARG A 46 -12.61 -28.17 3.24
N ILE A 47 -13.51 -28.63 2.36
CA ILE A 47 -14.19 -27.79 1.37
C ILE A 47 -15.07 -26.74 2.07
N MET A 48 -15.90 -27.14 3.04
CA MET A 48 -16.74 -26.21 3.80
C MET A 48 -15.91 -25.22 4.61
N GLY A 49 -14.78 -25.66 5.17
CA GLY A 49 -13.83 -24.80 5.86
C GLY A 49 -13.30 -23.69 4.95
N MET A 50 -12.87 -24.05 3.73
CA MET A 50 -12.39 -23.07 2.73
C MET A 50 -13.49 -22.12 2.26
N LEU A 51 -14.71 -22.61 2.07
CA LEU A 51 -15.87 -21.79 1.68
C LEU A 51 -16.29 -20.80 2.78
N SER A 52 -15.95 -21.09 4.04
CA SER A 52 -16.25 -20.23 5.20
C SER A 52 -15.14 -19.24 5.57
N ALA A 53 -13.97 -19.36 4.94
CA ALA A 53 -12.81 -18.53 5.28
C ALA A 53 -13.11 -17.04 4.98
N SER A 54 -12.75 -16.17 5.92
CA SER A 54 -12.93 -14.72 5.76
C SER A 54 -12.08 -14.20 4.60
N LEU A 55 -12.67 -13.30 3.84
CA LEU A 55 -12.05 -12.66 2.70
C LEU A 55 -10.80 -11.85 3.10
N PRO A 56 -9.73 -11.89 2.30
CA PRO A 56 -8.54 -11.12 2.59
C PRO A 56 -8.83 -9.61 2.48
N ARG A 57 -8.32 -8.83 3.43
CA ARG A 57 -8.32 -7.35 3.37
C ARG A 57 -6.99 -6.84 2.83
N VAL A 58 -7.05 -5.78 2.03
CA VAL A 58 -5.88 -5.17 1.40
C VAL A 58 -5.54 -3.89 2.15
N ASP A 59 -4.33 -3.79 2.69
CA ASP A 59 -3.84 -2.56 3.32
C ASP A 59 -2.63 -2.05 2.53
N VAL A 60 -2.84 -0.98 1.74
CA VAL A 60 -1.76 -0.32 1.00
C VAL A 60 -1.08 0.66 1.95
N GLN A 61 0.19 0.41 2.27
CA GLN A 61 1.01 1.38 3.00
C GLN A 61 1.78 2.25 2.02
N LEU A 62 1.51 3.55 2.06
CA LEU A 62 2.22 4.51 1.22
C LEU A 62 3.58 4.89 1.84
N PRO A 63 4.63 5.05 1.01
CA PRO A 63 5.95 5.45 1.49
C PRO A 63 5.87 6.83 2.16
N LYS A 64 6.28 6.89 3.44
CA LYS A 64 6.36 8.14 4.21
C LYS A 64 7.76 8.73 4.09
N LEU A 65 7.84 10.05 4.02
CA LEU A 65 9.11 10.77 4.01
C LEU A 65 9.78 10.66 5.39
N SER A 66 11.03 10.23 5.39
CA SER A 66 11.85 10.30 6.58
C SER A 66 12.29 11.74 6.82
N PRO A 67 12.34 12.23 8.08
CA PRO A 67 12.87 13.56 8.40
C PRO A 67 14.30 13.78 7.90
N THR A 68 15.05 12.69 7.73
CA THR A 68 16.42 12.64 7.20
C THR A 68 16.51 12.86 5.68
N ALA A 69 15.39 12.80 4.95
CA ALA A 69 15.38 12.99 3.50
C ALA A 69 15.80 14.42 3.07
N PHE A 70 15.76 15.38 4.00
CA PHE A 70 16.14 16.79 3.76
C PHE A 70 17.52 17.15 4.31
N GLY A 71 18.35 16.14 4.63
CA GLY A 71 19.71 16.28 5.15
C GLY A 71 19.91 15.61 6.50
N PRO A 72 21.16 15.59 7.03
CA PRO A 72 21.48 14.96 8.30
C PRO A 72 20.82 15.71 9.45
N SER A 73 19.61 15.31 9.82
CA SER A 73 19.01 15.68 11.09
C SER A 73 19.83 15.01 12.19
N LYS A 74 20.32 15.80 13.16
CA LYS A 74 20.94 15.30 14.38
C LYS A 74 20.02 14.20 14.95
N PRO A 75 20.50 12.96 15.18
CA PRO A 75 19.63 11.86 15.55
C PRO A 75 18.94 12.18 16.87
N GLY A 76 17.64 12.44 16.80
CA GLY A 76 16.78 12.42 17.97
C GLY A 76 16.51 10.96 18.37
N PRO A 77 16.23 10.67 19.64
CA PRO A 77 15.86 9.33 20.09
C PRO A 77 14.56 8.93 19.39
N GLY A 78 14.67 8.05 18.40
CA GLY A 78 13.57 7.68 17.52
C GLY A 78 12.65 6.62 18.13
N PRO A 79 11.36 6.61 17.76
CA PRO A 79 10.51 5.43 17.95
C PRO A 79 10.94 4.31 16.98
N SER A 80 10.88 3.07 17.46
CA SER A 80 11.33 1.85 16.79
C SER A 80 10.73 1.66 15.39
N ASN A 81 11.58 1.24 14.44
CA ASN A 81 11.23 0.84 13.09
C ASN A 81 10.09 -0.20 13.06
N ALA A 82 8.90 0.23 12.65
CA ALA A 82 7.77 -0.63 12.30
C ALA A 82 7.70 -0.93 10.78
N ALA A 83 8.80 -0.71 10.05
CA ALA A 83 8.85 -0.86 8.59
C ALA A 83 9.02 -2.32 8.10
N ALA A 84 8.92 -3.32 8.98
CA ALA A 84 9.05 -4.75 8.64
C ALA A 84 7.73 -5.54 8.82
N GLY A 85 6.58 -4.86 8.77
CA GLY A 85 5.26 -5.50 8.79
C GLY A 85 4.69 -5.67 7.38
N TYR A 86 5.42 -6.31 6.48
CA TYR A 86 4.92 -6.64 5.14
C TYR A 86 4.00 -7.85 5.25
N PHE A 87 2.73 -7.66 4.89
CA PHE A 87 1.67 -8.68 4.92
C PHE A 87 1.56 -9.41 6.27
N GLN A 88 0.74 -8.87 7.17
CA GLN A 88 0.18 -9.72 8.22
C GLN A 88 -0.79 -10.70 7.55
N ARG A 89 -0.24 -11.79 6.97
CA ARG A 89 -0.99 -13.03 6.82
C ARG A 89 -1.61 -13.25 8.19
N LEU A 90 -2.94 -13.26 8.27
CA LEU A 90 -3.62 -13.96 9.36
C LEU A 90 -2.85 -15.27 9.51
N PRO A 91 -2.33 -15.60 10.71
CA PRO A 91 -1.63 -16.87 10.89
C PRO A 91 -2.56 -17.91 10.30
N ALA A 92 -2.09 -18.59 9.25
CA ALA A 92 -2.74 -19.81 8.82
C ALA A 92 -2.82 -20.61 10.13
N GLN A 93 -4.05 -20.81 10.63
CA GLN A 93 -4.24 -21.57 11.83
C GLN A 93 -3.56 -22.91 11.57
N ASP A 94 -2.43 -23.14 12.25
CA ASP A 94 -1.77 -24.42 12.43
C ASP A 94 -2.66 -25.39 13.25
N ALA A 95 -3.98 -25.27 13.12
CA ALA A 95 -4.96 -26.18 13.67
C ALA A 95 -5.26 -27.28 12.65
N LEU A 96 -4.22 -27.97 12.19
CA LEU A 96 -4.35 -29.35 11.76
C LEU A 96 -3.37 -30.16 12.61
N PRO A 97 -3.84 -30.89 13.63
CA PRO A 97 -2.97 -31.70 14.44
C PRO A 97 -2.35 -32.79 13.58
N THR A 98 -1.06 -32.96 13.79
CA THR A 98 -0.21 -34.08 13.42
C THR A 98 -0.91 -35.39 13.80
N LEU A 99 -1.63 -36.01 12.87
CA LEU A 99 -2.33 -37.29 13.04
C LEU A 99 -1.90 -38.34 12.00
N LEU A 100 -0.68 -38.21 11.47
CA LEU A 100 -0.09 -39.20 10.56
C LEU A 100 1.34 -39.50 10.98
N ASP A 101 1.50 -40.03 12.19
CA ASP A 101 2.73 -40.73 12.55
C ASP A 101 2.40 -41.87 13.52
N GLU A 102 1.67 -42.90 13.03
CA GLU A 102 1.86 -44.26 13.55
C GLU A 102 1.24 -45.32 12.64
N ARG A 103 2.14 -46.15 12.06
CA ARG A 103 2.00 -47.60 11.81
C ARG A 103 0.71 -48.12 11.17
N GLN A 104 0.83 -48.57 9.91
CA GLN A 104 0.91 -50.01 9.62
C GLN A 104 1.45 -50.22 8.21
N GLY A 105 2.49 -51.06 8.10
CA GLY A 105 3.13 -51.40 6.85
C GLY A 105 2.36 -52.48 6.11
N GLY A 106 2.44 -52.41 4.78
CA GLY A 106 2.11 -53.52 3.89
C GLY A 106 1.07 -53.16 2.84
N VAL A 107 1.54 -53.05 1.59
CA VAL A 107 0.76 -53.24 0.35
C VAL A 107 -0.09 -52.05 -0.14
N LEU A 108 0.50 -50.87 -0.38
CA LEU A 108 -0.07 -49.84 -1.28
C LEU A 108 1.05 -48.99 -1.92
N ASP A 109 1.84 -49.57 -2.83
CA ASP A 109 3.00 -48.87 -3.43
C ASP A 109 2.60 -47.98 -4.64
N ASP A 110 1.50 -48.29 -5.34
CA ASP A 110 1.12 -47.58 -6.56
C ASP A 110 0.18 -46.37 -6.34
N THR A 111 -0.71 -46.40 -5.36
CA THR A 111 -1.53 -45.22 -4.99
C THR A 111 -0.70 -44.14 -4.28
N SER A 112 0.35 -44.53 -3.55
CA SER A 112 1.27 -43.59 -2.89
C SER A 112 2.06 -42.73 -3.90
N LYS A 113 2.33 -43.24 -5.11
CA LYS A 113 3.02 -42.50 -6.18
C LYS A 113 2.14 -41.42 -6.82
N ALA A 114 0.85 -41.70 -7.03
CA ALA A 114 -0.09 -40.72 -7.59
C ALA A 114 -0.34 -39.56 -6.62
N VAL A 115 -0.55 -39.87 -5.33
CA VAL A 115 -0.67 -38.85 -4.27
C VAL A 115 0.63 -38.05 -4.14
N ARG A 116 1.82 -38.70 -4.17
CA ARG A 116 3.11 -37.98 -4.18
C ARG A 116 3.29 -37.10 -5.42
N ALA A 117 2.79 -37.49 -6.58
CA ALA A 117 2.88 -36.68 -7.81
C ALA A 117 1.96 -35.45 -7.76
N ALA A 118 0.70 -35.60 -7.32
CA ALA A 118 -0.22 -34.47 -7.15
C ALA A 118 0.25 -33.50 -6.04
N GLN A 119 0.69 -34.06 -4.91
CA GLN A 119 1.28 -33.31 -3.80
C GLN A 119 2.59 -32.60 -4.22
N SER A 120 3.35 -33.18 -5.16
CA SER A 120 4.53 -32.53 -5.72
C SER A 120 4.17 -31.30 -6.55
N GLY A 121 3.11 -31.33 -7.37
CA GLY A 121 2.67 -30.19 -8.17
C GLY A 121 2.19 -29.01 -7.35
N ALA A 122 1.37 -29.26 -6.32
CA ALA A 122 0.93 -28.22 -5.38
C ALA A 122 2.10 -27.67 -4.55
N SER A 123 3.01 -28.54 -4.08
CA SER A 123 4.20 -28.10 -3.35
C SER A 123 5.16 -27.29 -4.24
N GLN A 124 5.26 -27.64 -5.53
CA GLN A 124 6.12 -26.96 -6.49
C GLN A 124 5.56 -25.59 -6.84
N ARG A 125 4.24 -25.45 -7.04
CA ARG A 125 3.59 -24.14 -7.20
C ARG A 125 3.73 -23.27 -5.95
N ALA A 126 3.59 -23.85 -4.75
CA ALA A 126 3.80 -23.14 -3.50
C ALA A 126 5.26 -22.70 -3.31
N ALA A 127 6.22 -23.54 -3.70
CA ALA A 127 7.65 -23.23 -3.69
C ALA A 127 7.98 -22.13 -4.71
N ASP A 128 7.41 -22.18 -5.92
CA ASP A 128 7.57 -21.16 -6.96
C ASP A 128 6.96 -19.81 -6.54
N ALA A 129 5.82 -19.83 -5.84
CA ALA A 129 5.22 -18.62 -5.25
C ALA A 129 6.11 -18.05 -4.13
N ALA A 130 6.66 -18.92 -3.27
CA ALA A 130 7.58 -18.50 -2.21
C ALA A 130 8.89 -17.94 -2.79
N SER A 131 9.44 -18.54 -3.84
CA SER A 131 10.64 -18.03 -4.50
C SER A 131 10.37 -16.71 -5.23
N ARG A 132 9.20 -16.54 -5.85
CA ARG A 132 8.77 -15.26 -6.44
C ARG A 132 8.62 -14.17 -5.38
N ALA A 133 8.01 -14.48 -4.23
CA ALA A 133 7.90 -13.56 -3.11
C ALA A 133 9.28 -13.15 -2.57
N ALA A 134 10.19 -14.10 -2.36
CA ALA A 134 11.56 -13.81 -1.91
C ALA A 134 12.37 -13.01 -2.94
N ALA A 135 12.16 -13.26 -4.24
CA ALA A 135 12.78 -12.47 -5.32
C ALA A 135 12.24 -11.03 -5.36
N ALA A 136 10.92 -10.87 -5.16
CA ALA A 136 10.28 -9.56 -5.07
C ALA A 136 10.77 -8.77 -3.85
N GLU A 137 10.96 -9.42 -2.71
CA GLU A 137 11.53 -8.80 -1.50
C GLU A 137 12.96 -8.30 -1.74
N ARG A 138 13.82 -9.11 -2.35
CA ARG A 138 15.18 -8.69 -2.73
C ARG A 138 15.18 -7.52 -3.73
N GLN A 139 14.27 -7.52 -4.70
CA GLN A 139 14.12 -6.40 -5.62
C GLN A 139 13.66 -5.13 -4.91
N ALA A 140 12.75 -5.25 -3.93
CA ALA A 140 12.30 -4.13 -3.13
C ALA A 140 13.44 -3.55 -2.26
N ASP A 141 14.28 -4.40 -1.68
CA ASP A 141 15.46 -3.97 -0.91
C ASP A 141 16.50 -3.26 -1.80
N LEU A 142 16.82 -3.82 -2.96
CA LEU A 142 17.72 -3.18 -3.92
C LEU A 142 17.17 -1.82 -4.40
N ALA A 143 15.88 -1.73 -4.69
CA ALA A 143 15.23 -0.47 -5.06
C ALA A 143 15.25 0.54 -3.90
N ALA A 144 15.12 0.08 -2.65
CA ALA A 144 15.21 0.93 -1.47
C ALA A 144 16.63 1.48 -1.28
N ASP A 145 17.67 0.66 -1.52
CA ASP A 145 19.06 1.08 -1.45
C ASP A 145 19.45 2.03 -2.59
N GLU A 146 19.00 1.77 -3.83
CA GLU A 146 19.16 2.71 -4.95
C GLU A 146 18.48 4.05 -4.65
N MET A 147 17.27 4.04 -4.07
CA MET A 147 16.60 5.26 -3.66
C MET A 147 17.34 5.98 -2.54
N ARG A 148 17.94 5.27 -1.58
CA ARG A 148 18.80 5.89 -0.54
C ARG A 148 20.05 6.52 -1.15
N GLU A 149 20.70 5.83 -2.09
CA GLU A 149 21.89 6.35 -2.75
C GLU A 149 21.55 7.58 -3.60
N GLN A 150 20.48 7.52 -4.40
CA GLN A 150 19.98 8.67 -5.17
C GLN A 150 19.60 9.83 -4.25
N ALA A 151 18.90 9.58 -3.15
CA ALA A 151 18.56 10.60 -2.17
C ALA A 151 19.82 11.23 -1.55
N SER A 152 20.86 10.43 -1.27
CA SER A 152 22.14 10.92 -0.73
C SER A 152 22.92 11.77 -1.74
N ARG A 153 22.96 11.37 -3.02
CA ARG A 153 23.58 12.14 -4.12
C ARG A 153 22.84 13.45 -4.34
N LEU A 154 21.51 13.39 -4.41
CA LEU A 154 20.66 14.59 -4.49
C LEU A 154 20.83 15.49 -3.27
N ALA A 155 21.02 14.94 -2.06
CA ALA A 155 21.29 15.71 -0.85
C ALA A 155 22.67 16.37 -0.87
N ALA A 156 23.71 15.70 -1.40
CA ALA A 156 25.05 16.27 -1.55
C ALA A 156 25.06 17.40 -2.60
N GLU A 157 24.43 17.17 -3.77
CA GLU A 157 24.24 18.20 -4.78
C GLU A 157 23.39 19.36 -4.25
N ALA A 158 22.35 19.06 -3.47
CA ALA A 158 21.52 20.04 -2.78
C ALA A 158 22.34 20.90 -1.82
N GLN A 159 23.32 20.34 -1.09
CA GLN A 159 24.22 21.12 -0.23
C GLN A 159 25.13 22.04 -1.02
N VAL A 160 25.71 21.58 -2.14
CA VAL A 160 26.56 22.42 -3.00
C VAL A 160 25.73 23.56 -3.63
N ARG A 161 24.51 23.25 -4.11
CA ARG A 161 23.56 24.26 -4.59
C ARG A 161 23.10 25.19 -3.45
N ALA A 162 22.92 24.69 -2.23
CA ALA A 162 22.56 25.49 -1.07
C ALA A 162 23.62 26.54 -0.75
N ARG A 163 24.92 26.18 -0.82
CA ARG A 163 26.01 27.15 -0.65
C ARG A 163 25.96 28.27 -1.70
N ARG A 164 25.74 27.93 -2.98
CA ARG A 164 25.54 28.93 -4.05
C ARG A 164 24.30 29.80 -3.80
N ARG A 165 23.26 29.25 -3.19
CA ARG A 165 22.02 29.98 -2.87
C ARG A 165 22.17 30.99 -1.72
N PHE A 166 23.16 30.84 -0.83
CA PHE A 166 23.47 31.86 0.18
C PHE A 166 24.16 33.10 -0.39
N VAL A 167 24.76 32.98 -1.58
CA VAL A 167 25.43 34.11 -2.25
C VAL A 167 24.40 35.14 -2.73
N VAL A 168 23.23 34.70 -3.22
CA VAL A 168 22.21 35.61 -3.79
C VAL A 168 21.66 36.62 -2.78
N PRO A 169 21.25 36.24 -1.55
CA PRO A 169 20.84 37.19 -0.51
C PRO A 169 21.96 38.14 -0.08
N VAL A 170 23.20 37.65 -0.03
CA VAL A 170 24.36 38.49 0.32
C VAL A 170 24.61 39.53 -0.78
N LEU A 171 24.56 39.13 -2.05
CA LEU A 171 24.65 40.06 -3.17
C LEU A 171 23.49 41.06 -3.19
N ALA A 172 22.27 40.62 -2.87
CA ALA A 172 21.11 41.49 -2.74
C ALA A 172 21.29 42.52 -1.62
N ALA A 173 21.81 42.11 -0.45
CA ALA A 173 22.12 43.01 0.66
C ALA A 173 23.21 44.03 0.29
N VAL A 174 24.28 43.58 -0.37
CA VAL A 174 25.36 44.47 -0.85
C VAL A 174 24.81 45.47 -1.88
N ALA A 175 24.01 45.00 -2.84
CA ALA A 175 23.36 45.86 -3.83
C ALA A 175 22.42 46.87 -3.17
N SER A 176 21.64 46.45 -2.18
CA SER A 176 20.73 47.30 -1.42
C SER A 176 21.47 48.43 -0.68
N VAL A 177 22.58 48.13 -0.02
CA VAL A 177 23.41 49.15 0.65
C VAL A 177 24.05 50.08 -0.37
N THR A 178 24.60 49.53 -1.45
CA THR A 178 25.28 50.31 -2.50
C THR A 178 24.31 51.29 -3.17
N LEU A 179 23.09 50.84 -3.45
CA LEU A 179 22.05 51.67 -4.08
C LEU A 179 21.52 52.72 -3.11
N SER A 180 21.41 52.41 -1.81
CA SER A 180 21.05 53.38 -0.78
C SER A 180 22.10 54.49 -0.65
N VAL A 181 23.38 54.14 -0.70
CA VAL A 181 24.49 55.11 -0.74
C VAL A 181 24.41 55.96 -2.02
N GLY A 182 24.17 55.34 -3.18
CA GLY A 182 23.99 56.07 -4.43
C GLY A 182 22.81 57.06 -4.41
N LEU A 183 21.69 56.68 -3.81
CA LEU A 183 20.53 57.56 -3.64
C LEU A 183 20.80 58.73 -2.68
N ALA A 184 21.68 58.55 -1.68
CA ALA A 184 22.10 59.64 -0.83
C ALA A 184 22.83 60.74 -1.63
N PHE A 185 23.62 60.35 -2.65
CA PHE A 185 24.29 61.29 -3.55
C PHE A 185 23.37 61.94 -4.60
N ALA A 186 22.12 61.49 -4.72
CA ALA A 186 21.16 62.03 -5.71
C ALA A 186 20.32 63.22 -5.17
N ASP A 187 20.56 63.65 -3.93
CA ASP A 187 19.98 64.86 -3.33
C ASP A 187 18.44 64.95 -3.36
N LEU A 188 17.76 63.79 -3.21
CA LEU A 188 16.30 63.66 -3.21
C LEU A 188 15.60 64.26 -1.97
N GLY A 189 16.32 65.02 -1.16
CA GLY A 189 15.82 65.62 0.08
C GLY A 189 15.68 64.63 1.24
N PRO A 190 15.37 65.14 2.45
CA PRO A 190 15.48 64.39 3.71
C PRO A 190 14.35 63.39 3.96
N LEU A 191 13.25 63.45 3.18
CA LEU A 191 12.12 62.54 3.33
C LEU A 191 12.03 61.55 2.15
N LEU A 192 12.10 62.06 0.93
CA LEU A 192 11.94 61.24 -0.27
C LEU A 192 13.16 60.33 -0.52
N GLY A 193 14.37 60.82 -0.22
CA GLY A 193 15.60 60.03 -0.33
C GLY A 193 15.62 58.79 0.57
N PRO A 194 15.46 58.93 1.90
CA PRO A 194 15.40 57.79 2.81
C PRO A 194 14.23 56.85 2.52
N ALA A 195 13.06 57.36 2.14
CA ALA A 195 11.92 56.54 1.73
C ALA A 195 12.23 55.70 0.49
N ALA A 196 12.77 56.31 -0.57
CA ALA A 196 13.15 55.61 -1.80
C ALA A 196 14.23 54.56 -1.54
N ALA A 197 15.24 54.89 -0.71
CA ALA A 197 16.30 53.95 -0.32
C ALA A 197 15.74 52.75 0.45
N ALA A 198 14.88 53.00 1.45
CA ALA A 198 14.31 51.94 2.28
C ALA A 198 13.36 51.02 1.49
N VAL A 199 12.52 51.58 0.61
CA VAL A 199 11.65 50.79 -0.29
C VAL A 199 12.47 49.99 -1.30
N THR A 200 13.49 50.58 -1.92
CA THR A 200 14.33 49.88 -2.89
C THR A 200 15.13 48.75 -2.23
N ALA A 201 15.64 48.99 -1.02
CA ALA A 201 16.26 47.97 -0.19
C ALA A 201 15.31 46.81 0.11
N ALA A 202 14.08 47.11 0.53
CA ALA A 202 13.06 46.09 0.78
C ALA A 202 12.74 45.26 -0.48
N VAL A 203 12.60 45.91 -1.64
CA VAL A 203 12.37 45.23 -2.93
C VAL A 203 13.53 44.30 -3.29
N ILE A 204 14.78 44.79 -3.25
CA ILE A 204 15.96 44.00 -3.61
C ILE A 204 16.12 42.80 -2.67
N ASN A 205 15.97 43.02 -1.36
CA ASN A 205 16.09 41.96 -0.36
C ASN A 205 14.96 40.92 -0.51
N SER A 206 13.73 41.35 -0.79
CA SER A 206 12.61 40.43 -1.07
C SER A 206 12.81 39.64 -2.36
N CYS A 207 13.38 40.24 -3.41
CA CYS A 207 13.78 39.50 -4.62
C CYS A 207 14.83 38.43 -4.29
N GLY A 208 15.87 38.78 -3.53
CA GLY A 208 16.90 37.83 -3.09
C GLY A 208 16.33 36.67 -2.27
N LEU A 209 15.41 36.98 -1.35
CA LEU A 209 14.68 35.98 -0.56
C LEU A 209 13.82 35.07 -1.45
N ALA A 210 13.10 35.64 -2.41
CA ALA A 210 12.25 34.90 -3.35
C ALA A 210 13.05 33.90 -4.18
N PHE A 211 14.21 34.31 -4.70
CA PHE A 211 15.12 33.41 -5.43
C PHE A 211 15.64 32.27 -4.54
N ALA A 212 16.04 32.58 -3.31
CA ALA A 212 16.52 31.58 -2.36
C ALA A 212 15.42 30.57 -1.97
N TRP A 213 14.19 31.05 -1.76
CA TRP A 213 13.05 30.20 -1.43
C TRP A 213 12.59 29.36 -2.60
N ARG A 214 12.51 29.94 -3.82
CA ARG A 214 12.17 29.20 -5.04
C ARG A 214 13.07 27.98 -5.22
N GLY A 215 14.38 28.15 -5.07
CA GLY A 215 15.31 27.02 -5.19
C GLY A 215 15.09 25.91 -4.14
N ARG A 216 14.64 26.25 -2.92
CA ARG A 216 14.26 25.25 -1.91
C ARG A 216 12.92 24.59 -2.24
N ALA A 217 11.93 25.39 -2.64
CA ALA A 217 10.63 24.90 -3.05
C ALA A 217 10.73 23.91 -4.22
N GLU A 218 11.51 24.21 -5.26
CA GLU A 218 11.72 23.29 -6.38
C GLU A 218 12.32 21.95 -5.94
N MET A 219 13.21 21.95 -4.96
CA MET A 219 13.78 20.72 -4.38
C MET A 219 12.74 19.92 -3.58
N VAL A 220 11.99 20.61 -2.71
CA VAL A 220 10.90 19.98 -1.94
C VAL A 220 9.85 19.41 -2.88
N PHE A 221 9.46 20.18 -3.89
CA PHE A 221 8.53 19.76 -4.93
C PHE A 221 9.04 18.52 -5.66
N GLY A 222 10.31 18.51 -6.09
CA GLY A 222 10.91 17.34 -6.75
C GLY A 222 10.87 16.06 -5.90
N ILE A 223 11.11 16.18 -4.59
CA ILE A 223 11.00 15.06 -3.65
C ILE A 223 9.54 14.62 -3.53
N VAL A 224 8.61 15.56 -3.33
CA VAL A 224 7.18 15.27 -3.21
C VAL A 224 6.65 14.62 -4.49
N SER A 225 6.93 15.18 -5.67
CA SER A 225 6.51 14.64 -6.96
C SER A 225 7.07 13.25 -7.22
N SER A 226 8.33 12.99 -6.82
CA SER A 226 8.94 11.67 -6.91
C SER A 226 8.22 10.64 -6.03
N VAL A 227 7.88 11.01 -4.79
CA VAL A 227 7.09 10.15 -3.89
C VAL A 227 5.71 9.87 -4.47
N PHE A 228 5.01 10.89 -4.99
CA PHE A 228 3.70 10.70 -5.62
C PHE A 228 3.78 9.81 -6.88
N GLY A 229 4.84 9.94 -7.68
CA GLY A 229 5.11 9.03 -8.80
C GLY A 229 5.31 7.59 -8.32
N GLY A 230 6.11 7.39 -7.26
CA GLY A 230 6.35 6.09 -6.66
C GLY A 230 5.12 5.45 -6.00
N VAL A 231 4.21 6.26 -5.43
CA VAL A 231 2.93 5.80 -4.86
C VAL A 231 2.09 5.10 -5.91
N THR A 232 2.00 5.65 -7.13
CA THR A 232 1.21 5.04 -8.21
C THR A 232 1.78 3.67 -8.59
N GLY A 233 3.10 3.57 -8.73
CA GLY A 233 3.77 2.29 -9.01
C GLY A 233 3.54 1.24 -7.91
N ARG A 234 3.61 1.65 -6.63
CA ARG A 234 3.33 0.75 -5.50
C ARG A 234 1.88 0.28 -5.46
N VAL A 235 0.93 1.15 -5.76
CA VAL A 235 -0.48 0.76 -5.79
C VAL A 235 -0.72 -0.28 -6.88
N VAL A 236 -0.10 -0.13 -8.06
CA VAL A 236 -0.15 -1.16 -9.11
C VAL A 236 0.45 -2.48 -8.63
N GLN A 237 1.61 -2.46 -7.97
CA GLN A 237 2.22 -3.68 -7.40
C GLN A 237 1.34 -4.35 -6.35
N VAL A 238 0.67 -3.57 -5.49
CA VAL A 238 -0.27 -4.15 -4.53
C VAL A 238 -1.46 -4.78 -5.25
N LEU A 239 -1.97 -4.15 -6.32
CA LEU A 239 -3.04 -4.75 -7.14
C LEU A 239 -2.60 -6.04 -7.84
N ASP A 240 -1.33 -6.18 -8.22
CA ASP A 240 -0.77 -7.46 -8.68
C ASP A 240 -0.81 -8.51 -7.56
N THR A 241 -0.53 -8.12 -6.31
CA THR A 241 -0.61 -9.05 -5.18
C THR A 241 -2.05 -9.41 -4.81
N VAL A 242 -3.00 -8.50 -5.03
CA VAL A 242 -4.44 -8.78 -4.82
C VAL A 242 -4.92 -9.87 -5.75
N ASP A 243 -4.43 -9.90 -6.99
CA ASP A 243 -4.69 -10.97 -7.96
C ASP A 243 -4.33 -12.34 -7.39
N ASP A 244 -3.10 -12.49 -6.87
CA ASP A 244 -2.64 -13.71 -6.23
C ASP A 244 -3.45 -14.05 -4.97
N MET A 245 -3.82 -13.04 -4.17
CA MET A 245 -4.59 -13.23 -2.94
C MET A 245 -6.03 -13.68 -3.19
N VAL A 246 -6.62 -13.29 -4.32
CA VAL A 246 -7.99 -13.63 -4.72
C VAL A 246 -8.03 -14.95 -5.52
N SER A 247 -7.07 -15.18 -6.41
CA SER A 247 -7.00 -16.42 -7.20
C SER A 247 -6.56 -17.63 -6.37
N ALA A 248 -5.65 -17.46 -5.39
CA ALA A 248 -5.11 -18.60 -4.65
C ALA A 248 -6.18 -19.40 -3.85
N PRO A 249 -7.15 -18.77 -3.13
CA PRO A 249 -8.23 -19.51 -2.50
C PRO A 249 -9.10 -20.29 -3.48
N LEU A 250 -9.40 -19.71 -4.65
CA LEU A 250 -10.17 -20.37 -5.72
C LEU A 250 -9.42 -21.61 -6.24
N GLN A 251 -8.13 -21.46 -6.55
CA GLN A 251 -7.29 -22.58 -6.99
C GLN A 251 -7.15 -23.68 -5.94
N ARG A 252 -7.07 -23.31 -4.65
CA ARG A 252 -7.06 -24.29 -3.54
C ARG A 252 -8.39 -25.04 -3.43
N LEU A 253 -9.51 -24.35 -3.63
CA LEU A 253 -10.83 -24.96 -3.63
C LEU A 253 -10.97 -25.95 -4.80
N LEU A 254 -10.60 -25.53 -6.02
CA LEU A 254 -10.57 -26.40 -7.20
C LEU A 254 -9.68 -27.63 -6.97
N GLY A 255 -8.47 -27.42 -6.46
CA GLY A 255 -7.55 -28.50 -6.11
C GLY A 255 -8.11 -29.47 -5.07
N ALA A 256 -8.85 -29.00 -4.06
CA ALA A 256 -9.47 -29.90 -3.09
C ALA A 256 -10.65 -30.67 -3.67
N ILE A 257 -11.39 -30.11 -4.63
CA ILE A 257 -12.45 -30.83 -5.35
C ILE A 257 -11.83 -31.90 -6.26
N ASP A 258 -10.72 -31.58 -6.94
CA ASP A 258 -9.91 -32.54 -7.70
C ASP A 258 -9.42 -33.69 -6.82
N ASP A 259 -8.74 -33.37 -5.71
CA ASP A 259 -8.23 -34.36 -4.76
C ASP A 259 -9.36 -35.26 -4.25
N MET A 260 -10.52 -34.68 -3.91
CA MET A 260 -11.70 -35.45 -3.50
C MET A 260 -12.21 -36.37 -4.62
N ALA A 261 -12.31 -35.87 -5.86
CA ALA A 261 -12.77 -36.67 -6.98
C ALA A 261 -11.84 -37.86 -7.26
N ASP A 262 -10.52 -37.63 -7.20
CA ASP A 262 -9.50 -38.67 -7.36
C ASP A 262 -9.53 -39.69 -6.22
N GLU A 263 -9.65 -39.23 -4.97
CA GLU A 263 -9.75 -40.10 -3.79
C GLU A 263 -11.03 -40.95 -3.79
N GLN A 264 -12.13 -40.40 -4.30
CA GLN A 264 -13.43 -41.08 -4.37
C GLN A 264 -13.61 -41.91 -5.64
N LYS A 265 -12.71 -41.81 -6.62
CA LYS A 265 -12.78 -42.60 -7.87
C LYS A 265 -13.01 -44.11 -7.65
N PRO A 266 -12.39 -44.79 -6.67
CA PRO A 266 -12.68 -46.20 -6.41
C PRO A 266 -14.11 -46.43 -5.92
N ALA A 267 -14.69 -45.49 -5.15
CA ALA A 267 -16.11 -45.56 -4.77
C ALA A 267 -16.99 -45.50 -6.00
N PHE A 268 -16.73 -44.54 -6.91
CA PHE A 268 -17.49 -44.38 -8.14
C PHE A 268 -17.47 -45.65 -9.00
N GLU A 269 -16.28 -46.24 -9.21
CA GLU A 269 -16.15 -47.49 -9.97
C GLU A 269 -16.92 -48.65 -9.30
N LEU A 270 -16.97 -48.70 -7.98
CA LEU A 270 -17.71 -49.72 -7.23
C LEU A 270 -19.22 -49.49 -7.28
N VAL A 271 -19.69 -48.26 -7.02
CA VAL A 271 -21.10 -47.89 -7.16
C VAL A 271 -21.58 -48.12 -8.60
N GLN A 272 -20.78 -47.80 -9.60
CA GLN A 272 -21.12 -48.01 -11.01
C GLN A 272 -21.28 -49.50 -11.36
N LYS A 273 -20.45 -50.38 -10.80
CA LYS A 273 -20.63 -51.84 -10.94
C LYS A 273 -21.95 -52.32 -10.33
N PHE A 274 -22.38 -51.73 -9.22
CA PHE A 274 -23.62 -52.06 -8.53
C PHE A 274 -24.82 -51.21 -8.98
N GLU A 275 -24.64 -50.28 -9.92
CA GLU A 275 -25.66 -49.30 -10.30
C GLU A 275 -26.94 -49.97 -10.80
N SER A 276 -26.82 -51.03 -11.59
CA SER A 276 -27.98 -51.80 -12.06
C SER A 276 -28.77 -52.46 -10.92
N ALA A 277 -28.08 -52.97 -9.89
CA ALA A 277 -28.69 -53.56 -8.72
C ALA A 277 -29.31 -52.49 -7.81
N LEU A 278 -28.62 -51.35 -7.63
CA LEU A 278 -29.11 -50.21 -6.87
C LEU A 278 -30.33 -49.57 -7.53
N LYS A 279 -30.33 -49.41 -8.86
CA LYS A 279 -31.49 -48.93 -9.63
C LYS A 279 -32.68 -49.90 -9.62
N ALA A 280 -32.44 -51.19 -9.44
CA ALA A 280 -33.52 -52.17 -9.26
C ALA A 280 -34.21 -52.02 -7.88
N LEU A 281 -33.48 -51.54 -6.87
CA LEU A 281 -34.01 -51.27 -5.52
C LEU A 281 -34.64 -49.87 -5.44
N ASP A 282 -33.98 -48.88 -6.04
CA ASP A 282 -34.35 -47.48 -6.04
C ASP A 282 -34.23 -46.92 -7.48
N PRO A 283 -35.32 -46.87 -8.25
CA PRO A 283 -35.29 -46.42 -9.64
C PRO A 283 -34.81 -44.97 -9.83
N GLU A 284 -34.87 -44.14 -8.79
CA GLU A 284 -34.39 -42.76 -8.81
C GLU A 284 -32.91 -42.64 -8.38
N PHE A 285 -32.23 -43.77 -8.16
CA PHE A 285 -30.82 -43.78 -7.77
C PHE A 285 -29.94 -43.14 -8.84
N ASP A 286 -29.31 -42.04 -8.45
CA ASP A 286 -28.38 -41.25 -9.26
C ASP A 286 -27.09 -40.99 -8.49
N ILE A 287 -25.95 -41.15 -9.16
CA ILE A 287 -24.64 -41.00 -8.53
C ILE A 287 -24.21 -39.53 -8.72
N PRO A 288 -24.04 -38.75 -7.64
CA PRO A 288 -23.65 -37.35 -7.79
C PRO A 288 -22.24 -37.24 -8.41
N ASP A 289 -22.08 -36.43 -9.45
CA ASP A 289 -20.77 -36.19 -10.08
C ASP A 289 -19.99 -35.10 -9.30
N PRO A 290 -18.76 -35.36 -8.82
CA PRO A 290 -17.94 -34.36 -8.17
C PRO A 290 -17.59 -33.18 -9.10
N GLN A 291 -17.59 -33.40 -10.41
CA GLN A 291 -17.31 -32.35 -11.41
C GLN A 291 -18.41 -31.28 -11.43
N ASP A 292 -19.63 -31.59 -11.00
CA ASP A 292 -20.71 -30.59 -10.90
C ASP A 292 -20.37 -29.48 -9.89
N LEU A 293 -19.53 -29.78 -8.88
CA LEU A 293 -19.04 -28.77 -7.94
C LEU A 293 -18.10 -27.76 -8.62
N LYS A 294 -17.40 -28.15 -9.69
CA LYS A 294 -16.50 -27.28 -10.44
C LYS A 294 -17.20 -26.40 -11.45
N GLN A 295 -18.32 -26.85 -12.02
CA GLN A 295 -19.07 -26.07 -13.00
C GLN A 295 -19.51 -24.70 -12.46
N SER A 296 -19.74 -24.58 -11.15
CA SER A 296 -20.05 -23.29 -10.51
C SER A 296 -18.84 -22.37 -10.33
N LEU A 297 -17.63 -22.91 -10.49
CA LEU A 297 -16.36 -22.19 -10.45
C LEU A 297 -15.83 -21.86 -11.86
N ASP A 298 -16.39 -22.47 -12.91
CA ASP A 298 -16.03 -22.16 -14.29
C ASP A 298 -16.27 -20.68 -14.59
N GLY A 299 -15.25 -20.02 -15.17
CA GLY A 299 -15.27 -18.58 -15.46
C GLY A 299 -15.04 -17.68 -14.24
N CYS A 300 -14.87 -18.22 -13.02
CA CYS A 300 -14.47 -17.39 -11.87
C CYS A 300 -13.06 -16.82 -12.04
N GLU A 301 -12.14 -17.59 -12.62
CA GLU A 301 -10.78 -17.09 -12.95
C GLU A 301 -10.87 -15.92 -13.95
N ASP A 302 -11.62 -16.07 -15.04
CA ASP A 302 -11.82 -14.99 -16.03
C ASP A 302 -12.45 -13.74 -15.40
N MET A 303 -13.44 -13.91 -14.51
CA MET A 303 -14.05 -12.79 -13.79
C MET A 303 -13.06 -12.11 -12.85
N ILE A 304 -12.21 -12.86 -12.14
CA ILE A 304 -11.15 -12.30 -11.29
C ILE A 304 -10.17 -11.51 -12.15
N GLU A 305 -9.68 -12.10 -13.25
CA GLU A 305 -8.75 -11.45 -14.17
C GLU A 305 -9.34 -10.16 -14.77
N GLU A 306 -10.61 -10.18 -15.19
CA GLU A 306 -11.30 -8.99 -15.69
C GLU A 306 -11.40 -7.89 -14.62
N LEU A 307 -11.78 -8.26 -13.39
CA LEU A 307 -11.93 -7.32 -12.27
C LEU A 307 -10.58 -6.74 -11.83
N VAL A 308 -9.54 -7.57 -11.79
CA VAL A 308 -8.17 -7.15 -11.49
C VAL A 308 -7.63 -6.25 -12.61
N ALA A 309 -7.81 -6.62 -13.88
CA ALA A 309 -7.42 -5.78 -15.01
C ALA A 309 -8.13 -4.43 -14.99
N LYS A 310 -9.43 -4.42 -14.67
CA LYS A 310 -10.21 -3.20 -14.51
C LYS A 310 -9.72 -2.36 -13.33
N ALA A 311 -9.42 -2.97 -12.18
CA ALA A 311 -8.84 -2.27 -11.03
C ALA A 311 -7.45 -1.69 -11.36
N LYS A 312 -6.58 -2.44 -12.03
CA LYS A 312 -5.25 -1.98 -12.47
C LYS A 312 -5.32 -0.78 -13.43
N ARG A 313 -6.41 -0.64 -14.21
CA ARG A 313 -6.66 0.53 -15.06
C ARG A 313 -7.28 1.70 -14.30
N GLU A 314 -8.37 1.45 -13.57
CA GLU A 314 -9.17 2.52 -12.94
C GLU A 314 -8.51 3.12 -11.69
N VAL A 315 -7.80 2.33 -10.88
CA VAL A 315 -7.24 2.82 -9.61
C VAL A 315 -6.15 3.88 -9.82
N PRO A 316 -5.17 3.70 -10.75
CA PRO A 316 -4.21 4.77 -11.07
C PRO A 316 -4.85 6.05 -11.60
N GLU A 317 -5.87 5.93 -12.46
CA GLU A 317 -6.60 7.08 -13.00
C GLU A 317 -7.33 7.84 -11.87
N GLN A 318 -8.00 7.12 -10.98
CA GLN A 318 -8.68 7.71 -9.83
C GLN A 318 -7.71 8.28 -8.79
N LEU A 319 -6.52 7.73 -8.67
CA LEU A 319 -5.45 8.30 -7.83
C LEU A 319 -5.03 9.68 -8.36
N HIS A 320 -4.88 9.80 -9.67
CA HIS A 320 -4.58 11.08 -10.31
C HIS A 320 -5.75 12.07 -10.14
N GLU A 321 -6.98 11.59 -10.29
CA GLU A 321 -8.18 12.38 -10.05
C GLU A 321 -8.30 12.84 -8.60
N LEU A 322 -8.05 11.96 -7.61
CA LEU A 322 -8.08 12.30 -6.19
C LEU A 322 -6.98 13.29 -5.81
N ALA A 323 -5.77 13.10 -6.35
CA ALA A 323 -4.70 14.07 -6.21
C ALA A 323 -5.13 15.42 -6.80
N GLY A 324 -5.79 15.44 -7.96
CA GLY A 324 -6.33 16.66 -8.58
C GLY A 324 -7.54 17.27 -7.85
N ALA A 325 -8.35 16.47 -7.16
CA ALA A 325 -9.54 16.95 -6.45
C ALA A 325 -9.15 17.69 -5.16
N THR A 326 -8.17 17.16 -4.42
CA THR A 326 -7.74 17.76 -3.15
C THR A 326 -6.83 18.98 -3.37
N ALA A 327 -6.96 20.01 -2.54
CA ALA A 327 -6.09 21.19 -2.63
C ALA A 327 -4.61 20.83 -2.38
N VAL A 328 -4.38 19.90 -1.44
CA VAL A 328 -3.03 19.42 -1.11
C VAL A 328 -2.44 18.60 -2.26
N GLY A 329 -3.22 17.71 -2.87
CA GLY A 329 -2.76 16.94 -4.03
C GLY A 329 -2.46 17.85 -5.22
N ARG A 330 -3.29 18.85 -5.53
CA ARG A 330 -3.01 19.86 -6.56
C ARG A 330 -1.73 20.62 -6.30
N VAL A 331 -1.51 21.05 -5.06
CA VAL A 331 -0.26 21.71 -4.67
C VAL A 331 0.93 20.75 -4.79
N ALA A 332 0.76 19.46 -4.52
CA ALA A 332 1.83 18.47 -4.63
C ALA A 332 2.15 18.05 -6.08
N THR A 333 1.19 18.12 -7.01
CA THR A 333 1.35 17.68 -8.41
C THR A 333 1.59 18.82 -9.39
N ASP A 334 1.13 20.05 -9.10
CA ASP A 334 1.35 21.22 -9.96
C ASP A 334 2.45 22.13 -9.40
N ALA A 335 3.59 22.15 -10.08
CA ALA A 335 4.75 22.97 -9.74
C ALA A 335 4.41 24.48 -9.66
N THR A 336 3.46 24.93 -10.46
CA THR A 336 3.02 26.34 -10.50
C THR A 336 2.21 26.68 -9.26
N LEU A 337 1.24 25.84 -8.91
CA LEU A 337 0.46 26.01 -7.68
C LEU A 337 1.34 25.86 -6.44
N PHE A 338 2.26 24.89 -6.44
CA PHE A 338 3.25 24.74 -5.38
C PHE A 338 4.06 26.02 -5.21
N ASN A 339 4.63 26.57 -6.28
CA ASN A 339 5.40 27.80 -6.21
C ASN A 339 4.56 28.99 -5.75
N ARG A 340 3.30 29.10 -6.19
CA ARG A 340 2.40 30.17 -5.74
C ARG A 340 2.13 30.09 -4.23
N VAL A 341 1.82 28.90 -3.71
CA VAL A 341 1.43 28.71 -2.31
C VAL A 341 2.64 28.66 -1.38
N ALA A 342 3.69 27.93 -1.74
CA ALA A 342 4.85 27.67 -0.89
C ALA A 342 5.94 28.75 -1.00
N VAL A 343 5.98 29.53 -2.10
CA VAL A 343 6.99 30.58 -2.32
C VAL A 343 6.34 31.95 -2.38
N LEU A 344 5.50 32.19 -3.39
CA LEU A 344 5.03 33.54 -3.70
C LEU A 344 4.20 34.13 -2.55
N LEU A 345 3.27 33.36 -1.97
CA LEU A 345 2.42 33.82 -0.87
C LEU A 345 3.25 34.20 0.38
N PRO A 346 4.14 33.34 0.91
CA PRO A 346 5.03 33.74 1.99
C PRO A 346 5.94 34.93 1.65
N VAL A 347 6.50 35.00 0.44
CA VAL A 347 7.34 36.14 0.00
C VAL A 347 6.52 37.43 0.02
N ALA A 348 5.31 37.40 -0.53
CA ALA A 348 4.44 38.56 -0.60
C ALA A 348 4.08 39.06 0.81
N LEU A 349 3.77 38.16 1.74
CA LEU A 349 3.52 38.52 3.14
C LEU A 349 4.75 39.18 3.79
N VAL A 350 5.93 38.59 3.62
CA VAL A 350 7.19 39.15 4.15
C VAL A 350 7.49 40.51 3.53
N PHE A 351 7.29 40.66 2.23
CA PHE A 351 7.49 41.90 1.49
C PHE A 351 6.57 43.02 2.01
N LEU A 352 5.28 42.73 2.22
CA LEU A 352 4.33 43.70 2.78
C LEU A 352 4.74 44.15 4.19
N VAL A 353 5.19 43.21 5.03
CA VAL A 353 5.70 43.53 6.38
C VAL A 353 6.97 44.39 6.29
N ASN A 354 7.89 44.09 5.38
CA ASN A 354 9.11 44.87 5.19
C ASN A 354 8.84 46.30 4.74
N ILE A 355 7.95 46.48 3.76
CA ILE A 355 7.55 47.82 3.33
C ILE A 355 6.90 48.60 4.47
N ALA A 356 5.99 47.97 5.22
CA ALA A 356 5.32 48.63 6.32
C ALA A 356 6.33 49.10 7.40
N LEU A 357 7.30 48.25 7.74
CA LEU A 357 8.37 48.60 8.69
C LEU A 357 9.33 49.66 8.14
N ALA A 358 9.67 49.59 6.85
CA ALA A 358 10.51 50.58 6.19
C ALA A 358 9.88 51.98 6.20
N LEU A 359 8.59 52.07 5.84
CA LEU A 359 7.83 53.31 5.87
C LEU A 359 7.67 53.84 7.31
N LEU A 360 7.41 52.95 8.27
CA LEU A 360 7.32 53.33 9.68
C LEU A 360 8.64 53.90 10.21
N GLN A 361 9.78 53.31 9.85
CA GLN A 361 11.11 53.83 10.23
C GLN A 361 11.36 55.22 9.67
N VAL A 362 11.03 55.44 8.39
CA VAL A 362 11.16 56.75 7.75
C VAL A 362 10.25 57.77 8.43
N PHE A 363 9.01 57.39 8.72
CA PHE A 363 8.05 58.25 9.41
C PHE A 363 8.53 58.64 10.82
N LEU A 364 8.99 57.67 11.62
CA LEU A 364 9.51 57.93 12.96
C LEU A 364 10.77 58.80 12.94
N THR A 365 11.67 58.57 11.98
CA THR A 365 12.88 59.39 11.83
C THR A 365 12.54 60.82 11.43
N ALA A 366 11.57 61.01 10.53
CA ALA A 366 11.08 62.33 10.15
C ALA A 366 10.40 63.06 11.32
N GLN A 367 9.61 62.36 12.13
CA GLN A 367 8.99 62.91 13.35
C GLN A 367 10.03 63.32 14.39
N LEU A 368 11.03 62.48 14.64
CA LEU A 368 12.12 62.79 15.58
C LEU A 368 12.98 63.97 15.11
N SER A 369 13.19 64.09 13.79
CA SER A 369 13.98 65.18 13.20
C SER A 369 13.22 66.50 13.13
N SER A 370 11.88 66.45 13.12
CA SER A 370 10.99 67.63 13.14
C SER A 370 10.55 68.03 14.55
N GLY A 371 11.01 67.29 15.58
CA GLY A 371 10.81 67.64 16.98
C GLY A 371 11.19 69.09 17.20
N PRO A 372 10.38 69.88 17.95
CA PRO A 372 10.56 71.31 18.09
C PRO A 372 11.99 71.51 18.53
N THR A 373 12.79 72.13 17.65
CA THR A 373 14.11 72.62 17.98
C THR A 373 13.85 73.47 19.20
N ALA A 374 14.15 72.91 20.37
CA ALA A 374 13.83 73.53 21.64
C ALA A 374 14.41 74.90 21.48
N SER A 375 13.51 75.88 21.33
CA SER A 375 13.86 77.27 21.25
C SER A 375 14.73 77.42 22.47
N GLN A 376 16.04 77.60 22.25
CA GLN A 376 16.92 78.18 23.23
C GLN A 376 16.30 79.54 23.50
N THR A 377 15.30 79.49 24.35
CA THR A 377 14.71 80.59 25.06
C THR A 377 15.83 80.94 26.02
N ASP A 378 16.69 81.82 25.52
CA ASP A 378 16.82 83.10 26.15
C ASP A 378 17.08 83.00 27.65
N ARG A 379 18.36 82.81 27.97
CA ARG A 379 18.94 83.32 29.22
C ARG A 379 20.15 84.18 28.88
N SER A 380 19.88 85.29 28.19
CA SER A 380 20.67 86.51 28.37
C SER A 380 19.77 87.58 28.96
N ASP A 381 19.62 87.53 30.29
CA ASP A 381 19.20 88.69 31.08
C ASP A 381 20.23 89.80 30.85
N GLY A 382 19.92 90.71 29.93
CA GLY A 382 20.64 91.96 29.73
C GLY A 382 19.62 93.09 29.59
N PRO A 383 19.42 93.96 30.60
CA PRO A 383 18.54 95.10 30.47
C PRO A 383 19.31 96.22 29.75
N GLY A 384 18.95 96.48 28.49
CA GLY A 384 19.60 97.54 27.72
C GLY A 384 18.92 97.82 26.39
N ALA A 385 17.86 98.63 26.45
CA ALA A 385 17.42 99.68 25.51
C ALA A 385 17.40 99.42 23.98
N SER A 386 16.24 99.78 23.39
CA SER A 386 16.01 100.39 22.06
C SER A 386 16.71 99.78 20.83
N GLU A 387 16.14 99.67 19.65
CA GLU A 387 14.91 100.06 18.99
C GLU A 387 15.16 99.67 17.51
N ALA A 388 14.09 99.62 16.73
CA ALA A 388 14.11 99.62 15.26
C ALA A 388 14.37 98.30 14.50
N VAL A 389 13.27 97.87 13.86
CA VAL A 389 13.21 97.59 12.42
C VAL A 389 14.19 96.56 11.86
N ALA A 390 13.68 95.35 11.61
CA ALA A 390 13.52 94.86 10.24
C ALA A 390 12.79 93.51 10.25
N ARG A 391 11.50 93.55 9.89
CA ARG A 391 10.74 92.40 9.43
C ARG A 391 11.33 91.95 8.08
N LYS A 392 12.49 91.26 8.10
CA LYS A 392 13.02 90.53 6.95
C LYS A 392 12.35 89.16 6.90
N LEU A 393 11.29 89.07 6.10
CA LEU A 393 10.88 87.85 5.42
C LEU A 393 12.10 87.31 4.65
N ARG A 394 12.90 86.46 5.30
CA ARG A 394 14.10 85.82 4.73
C ARG A 394 13.67 84.57 3.95
N GLY A 395 12.84 84.79 2.94
CA GLY A 395 12.53 83.84 1.87
C GLY A 395 13.38 84.16 0.65
N ALA A 396 14.67 83.93 0.73
CA ALA A 396 15.59 83.93 -0.42
C ALA A 396 16.78 83.08 -0.03
N ARG A 397 16.65 81.77 -0.24
CA ARG A 397 17.77 80.84 -0.27
C ARG A 397 18.56 81.24 -1.53
N ASP A 398 19.66 81.95 -1.38
CA ASP A 398 20.61 82.19 -2.46
C ASP A 398 21.21 80.83 -2.85
N PRO A 399 20.92 80.27 -4.05
CA PRO A 399 21.52 79.01 -4.49
C PRO A 399 23.00 79.17 -4.86
N ALA A 400 23.55 80.39 -4.86
CA ALA A 400 24.90 80.67 -5.35
C ALA A 400 25.98 80.82 -4.26
N ALA A 401 25.62 80.96 -2.97
CA ALA A 401 26.59 81.20 -1.90
C ALA A 401 26.99 79.95 -1.09
N VAL A 402 26.43 78.77 -1.41
CA VAL A 402 26.76 77.48 -0.75
C VAL A 402 27.94 76.77 -1.46
N GLY A 403 28.51 77.37 -2.51
CA GLY A 403 29.36 76.66 -3.47
C GLY A 403 30.83 76.40 -3.10
N ALA A 404 31.41 76.91 -2.01
CA ALA A 404 32.86 76.73 -1.81
C ALA A 404 33.40 76.66 -0.38
N ALA A 405 32.68 77.11 0.65
CA ALA A 405 33.21 77.19 2.01
C ALA A 405 32.63 76.16 3.01
N GLY A 406 31.65 75.33 2.58
CA GLY A 406 30.94 74.40 3.47
C GLY A 406 31.44 72.95 3.48
N LEU A 407 32.27 72.54 2.52
CA LEU A 407 32.63 71.12 2.32
C LEU A 407 33.84 70.63 3.14
N GLN A 408 34.48 71.48 3.94
CA GLN A 408 35.68 71.10 4.71
C GLN A 408 35.44 70.84 6.21
N GLY A 409 34.23 71.06 6.72
CA GLY A 409 33.95 70.98 8.18
C GLY A 409 32.96 69.91 8.61
N LEU A 410 32.15 69.37 7.69
CA LEU A 410 31.21 68.30 8.02
C LEU A 410 31.95 66.98 7.83
N SER A 411 32.26 66.32 8.94
CA SER A 411 32.79 64.96 8.89
C SER A 411 31.88 64.13 7.97
N PRO A 412 32.37 63.54 6.87
CA PRO A 412 31.53 62.83 5.89
C PRO A 412 30.69 61.70 6.50
N GLN A 413 30.99 61.30 7.75
CA GLN A 413 30.22 60.35 8.53
C GLN A 413 28.88 60.90 9.07
N ALA A 414 28.73 62.21 9.31
CA ALA A 414 27.52 62.78 9.91
C ALA A 414 26.36 62.90 8.90
N GLU A 415 26.67 63.12 7.61
CA GLU A 415 25.65 63.30 6.57
C GLU A 415 25.14 61.97 5.99
N LEU A 416 25.95 60.91 5.97
CA LEU A 416 25.53 59.61 5.42
C LEU A 416 24.62 58.81 6.37
N ARG A 417 24.75 59.03 7.68
CA ARG A 417 24.07 58.24 8.71
C ARG A 417 22.54 58.08 8.50
N PRO A 418 21.75 59.14 8.21
CA PRO A 418 20.31 59.00 8.01
C PRO A 418 19.91 58.17 6.77
N TYR A 419 20.83 57.98 5.81
CA TYR A 419 20.60 57.15 4.63
C TYR A 419 21.04 55.70 4.84
N VAL A 420 22.10 55.48 5.62
CA VAL A 420 22.70 54.16 5.86
C VAL A 420 21.98 53.39 6.98
N GLU A 421 21.55 54.05 8.06
CA GLU A 421 20.87 53.38 9.19
C GLU A 421 19.60 52.62 8.77
N PRO A 422 18.67 53.19 7.98
CA PRO A 422 17.48 52.47 7.53
C PRO A 422 17.85 51.29 6.62
N ALA A 423 18.84 51.45 5.74
CA ALA A 423 19.30 50.38 4.87
C ALA A 423 19.90 49.22 5.65
N LEU A 424 20.73 49.50 6.67
CA LEU A 424 21.30 48.48 7.56
C LEU A 424 20.22 47.78 8.38
N ALA A 425 19.22 48.50 8.88
CA ALA A 425 18.09 47.91 9.58
C ALA A 425 17.28 46.98 8.67
N GLN A 426 17.07 47.35 7.41
CA GLN A 426 16.41 46.48 6.41
C GLN A 426 17.25 45.26 6.05
N VAL A 427 18.58 45.38 5.96
CA VAL A 427 19.48 44.23 5.76
C VAL A 427 19.43 43.28 6.95
N ALA A 428 19.49 43.81 8.18
CA ALA A 428 19.40 43.00 9.40
C ALA A 428 18.05 42.27 9.50
N LEU A 429 16.96 42.97 9.19
CA LEU A 429 15.62 42.39 9.15
C LEU A 429 15.49 41.30 8.08
N ALA A 430 16.02 41.54 6.87
CA ALA A 430 16.04 40.54 5.80
C ALA A 430 16.85 39.30 6.18
N LEU A 431 18.00 39.46 6.84
CA LEU A 431 18.79 38.34 7.37
C LEU A 431 18.03 37.57 8.46
N LEU A 432 17.35 38.26 9.37
CA LEU A 432 16.51 37.62 10.39
C LEU A 432 15.36 36.84 9.74
N GLN A 433 14.70 37.41 8.74
CA GLN A 433 13.65 36.74 7.98
C GLN A 433 14.17 35.53 7.21
N GLN A 434 15.38 35.62 6.66
CA GLN A 434 16.07 34.50 6.05
C GLN A 434 16.29 33.37 7.08
N MET A 435 16.73 33.71 8.29
CA MET A 435 16.93 32.74 9.38
C MET A 435 15.62 32.10 9.83
N VAL A 436 14.55 32.89 9.98
CA VAL A 436 13.20 32.39 10.28
C VAL A 436 12.68 31.51 9.15
N ALA A 437 12.84 31.92 7.90
CA ALA A 437 12.47 31.13 6.73
C ALA A 437 13.25 29.81 6.67
N ILE A 438 14.54 29.81 7.03
CA ILE A 438 15.37 28.60 7.16
C ILE A 438 14.85 27.70 8.29
N ALA A 439 14.48 28.29 9.44
CA ALA A 439 13.94 27.57 10.58
C ALA A 439 12.53 26.99 10.31
N LEU A 440 11.68 27.72 9.60
CA LEU A 440 10.34 27.26 9.22
C LEU A 440 10.38 26.23 8.09
N SER A 441 11.36 26.32 7.20
CA SER A 441 11.61 25.31 6.16
C SER A 441 12.47 24.13 6.65
N GLN A 442 12.57 23.93 7.96
CA GLN A 442 13.22 22.74 8.51
C GLN A 442 12.49 21.48 8.01
N GLY A 443 13.28 20.57 7.46
CA GLY A 443 12.84 19.28 6.90
C GLY A 443 11.76 18.57 7.72
N PRO A 444 11.87 18.45 9.06
CA PRO A 444 10.87 17.78 9.88
C PRO A 444 9.44 18.35 9.76
N ARG A 445 9.26 19.67 9.64
CA ARG A 445 7.93 20.28 9.52
C ARG A 445 7.31 20.01 8.15
N ILE A 446 8.13 20.11 7.11
CA ILE A 446 7.73 19.78 5.74
C ILE A 446 7.40 18.28 5.66
N CYS A 447 8.24 17.42 6.23
CA CYS A 447 7.97 15.98 6.33
C CYS A 447 6.68 15.71 7.07
N GLY A 448 6.43 16.37 8.21
CA GLY A 448 5.19 16.19 8.97
C GLY A 448 3.95 16.55 8.16
N ALA A 449 3.97 17.69 7.46
CA ALA A 449 2.86 18.11 6.60
C ALA A 449 2.65 17.15 5.42
N VAL A 450 3.74 16.77 4.74
CA VAL A 450 3.69 15.84 3.60
C VAL A 450 3.26 14.44 4.07
N ASN A 451 3.77 13.94 5.18
CA ASN A 451 3.36 12.64 5.74
C ASN A 451 1.92 12.63 6.21
N GLY A 452 1.40 13.77 6.71
CA GLY A 452 -0.03 13.94 6.99
C GLY A 452 -0.86 13.82 5.71
N ALA A 453 -0.44 14.48 4.63
CA ALA A 453 -1.09 14.37 3.32
C ALA A 453 -1.02 12.95 2.74
N ILE A 454 0.15 12.31 2.81
CA ILE A 454 0.35 10.92 2.39
C ILE A 454 -0.56 10.00 3.20
N SER A 455 -0.65 10.17 4.52
CA SER A 455 -1.52 9.33 5.38
C SER A 455 -3.01 9.54 5.08
N ALA A 456 -3.41 10.75 4.70
CA ALA A 456 -4.78 11.02 4.28
C ALA A 456 -5.09 10.36 2.92
N LEU A 457 -4.15 10.45 1.97
CA LEU A 457 -4.23 9.77 0.68
C LEU A 457 -4.26 8.24 0.87
N GLU A 458 -3.38 7.70 1.70
CA GLU A 458 -3.29 6.29 2.08
C GLU A 458 -4.66 5.77 2.55
N LYS A 459 -5.30 6.48 3.49
CA LYS A 459 -6.66 6.12 3.96
C LYS A 459 -7.70 6.14 2.85
N GLN A 460 -7.67 7.13 1.95
CA GLN A 460 -8.62 7.20 0.84
C GLN A 460 -8.39 6.10 -0.19
N VAL A 461 -7.13 5.81 -0.50
CA VAL A 461 -6.73 4.73 -1.40
C VAL A 461 -7.14 3.40 -0.82
N ASN A 462 -6.84 3.13 0.46
CA ASN A 462 -7.25 1.90 1.14
C ASN A 462 -8.76 1.75 1.17
N ALA A 463 -9.51 2.82 1.47
CA ALA A 463 -10.96 2.78 1.43
C ALA A 463 -11.50 2.45 0.02
N LYS A 464 -10.97 3.08 -1.03
CA LYS A 464 -11.41 2.84 -2.41
C LYS A 464 -11.00 1.47 -2.95
N VAL A 465 -9.74 1.07 -2.74
CA VAL A 465 -9.23 -0.24 -3.14
C VAL A 465 -10.02 -1.32 -2.42
N ASN A 466 -10.21 -1.23 -1.10
CA ASN A 466 -11.01 -2.21 -0.37
C ASN A 466 -12.46 -2.21 -0.83
N ALA A 467 -13.11 -1.07 -1.08
CA ALA A 467 -14.49 -1.07 -1.59
C ALA A 467 -14.62 -1.74 -2.98
N ARG A 468 -13.60 -1.61 -3.84
CA ARG A 468 -13.59 -2.27 -5.16
C ARG A 468 -13.26 -3.74 -5.05
N VAL A 469 -12.27 -4.09 -4.23
CA VAL A 469 -11.91 -5.49 -3.94
C VAL A 469 -13.09 -6.19 -3.29
N GLU A 470 -13.72 -5.60 -2.28
CA GLU A 470 -14.94 -6.11 -1.65
C GLU A 470 -16.07 -6.33 -2.67
N GLY A 471 -16.36 -5.35 -3.53
CA GLY A 471 -17.37 -5.53 -4.58
C GLY A 471 -17.04 -6.61 -5.62
N ALA A 472 -15.75 -6.79 -5.95
CA ALA A 472 -15.28 -7.86 -6.83
C ALA A 472 -15.36 -9.23 -6.14
N VAL A 473 -14.91 -9.25 -4.89
CA VAL A 473 -14.88 -10.42 -4.03
C VAL A 473 -16.30 -10.89 -3.70
N ASP A 474 -17.23 -10.00 -3.39
CA ASP A 474 -18.63 -10.34 -3.15
C ASP A 474 -19.29 -10.95 -4.39
N ARG A 475 -18.90 -10.49 -5.59
CA ARG A 475 -19.39 -11.09 -6.84
C ARG A 475 -18.81 -12.47 -7.08
N VAL A 476 -17.50 -12.64 -6.89
CA VAL A 476 -16.84 -13.92 -7.16
C VAL A 476 -17.09 -14.89 -6.00
N PHE A 477 -16.64 -14.57 -4.80
CA PHE A 477 -16.80 -15.42 -3.63
C PHE A 477 -18.25 -15.44 -3.14
N GLY A 478 -18.89 -14.27 -2.95
CA GLY A 478 -20.25 -14.27 -2.41
C GLY A 478 -21.24 -15.06 -3.27
N ARG A 479 -21.13 -14.95 -4.60
CA ARG A 479 -21.98 -15.72 -5.52
C ARG A 479 -21.45 -17.12 -5.79
N ALA A 480 -20.24 -17.27 -6.31
CA ALA A 480 -19.73 -18.58 -6.74
C ALA A 480 -19.45 -19.50 -5.55
N PHE A 481 -18.86 -19.00 -4.45
CA PHE A 481 -18.70 -19.84 -3.25
C PHE A 481 -20.06 -20.11 -2.60
N GLY A 482 -21.01 -19.18 -2.70
CA GLY A 482 -22.39 -19.43 -2.29
C GLY A 482 -23.05 -20.56 -3.08
N GLU A 483 -22.86 -20.58 -4.40
CA GLU A 483 -23.36 -21.63 -5.30
C GLU A 483 -22.67 -22.97 -5.03
N VAL A 484 -21.33 -23.00 -4.94
CA VAL A 484 -20.56 -24.20 -4.58
C VAL A 484 -20.92 -24.72 -3.20
N LYS A 485 -21.16 -23.82 -2.22
CA LYS A 485 -21.61 -24.22 -0.90
C LYS A 485 -22.99 -24.88 -0.96
N ALA A 486 -23.94 -24.26 -1.67
CA ALA A 486 -25.27 -24.84 -1.84
C ALA A 486 -25.24 -26.19 -2.59
N LEU A 487 -24.36 -26.34 -3.58
CA LEU A 487 -24.14 -27.62 -4.26
C LEU A 487 -23.47 -28.63 -3.33
N SER A 488 -22.47 -28.23 -2.55
CA SER A 488 -21.78 -29.09 -1.58
C SER A 488 -22.75 -29.62 -0.52
N GLU A 489 -23.62 -28.75 0.00
CA GLU A 489 -24.68 -29.09 0.97
C GLU A 489 -25.69 -30.11 0.40
N ARG A 490 -25.83 -30.20 -0.93
CA ARG A 490 -26.66 -31.22 -1.60
C ARG A 490 -25.85 -32.47 -1.99
N PHE A 491 -24.61 -32.28 -2.42
CA PHE A 491 -23.71 -33.32 -2.92
C PHE A 491 -23.32 -34.28 -1.79
N PHE A 492 -22.78 -33.76 -0.68
CA PHE A 492 -22.22 -34.62 0.38
C PHE A 492 -23.27 -35.54 1.02
N PRO A 493 -24.49 -35.08 1.37
CA PRO A 493 -25.51 -35.98 1.91
C PRO A 493 -25.92 -37.07 0.90
N LYS A 494 -26.09 -36.71 -0.37
CA LYS A 494 -26.44 -37.68 -1.42
C LYS A 494 -25.33 -38.71 -1.63
N PHE A 495 -24.07 -38.27 -1.68
CA PHE A 495 -22.95 -39.17 -1.88
C PHE A 495 -22.77 -40.13 -0.68
N LYS A 496 -22.98 -39.65 0.55
CA LYS A 496 -23.03 -40.49 1.76
C LYS A 496 -24.16 -41.51 1.71
N ASP A 497 -25.35 -41.11 1.27
CA ASP A 497 -26.48 -42.04 1.07
C ASP A 497 -26.13 -43.13 0.05
N CYS A 498 -25.50 -42.77 -1.07
CA CYS A 498 -25.02 -43.73 -2.06
C CYS A 498 -24.00 -44.72 -1.48
N LEU A 499 -23.03 -44.26 -0.69
CA LEU A 499 -22.08 -45.14 0.00
C LEU A 499 -22.77 -46.05 1.03
N GLY A 500 -23.79 -45.54 1.74
CA GLY A 500 -24.61 -46.31 2.66
C GLY A 500 -25.36 -47.45 1.96
N LYS A 501 -26.08 -47.13 0.87
CA LYS A 501 -26.78 -48.11 0.04
C LYS A 501 -25.82 -49.14 -0.57
N LEU A 502 -24.63 -48.70 -0.99
CA LEU A 502 -23.59 -49.61 -1.48
C LEU A 502 -23.11 -50.57 -0.38
N LYS A 503 -22.89 -50.07 0.84
CA LYS A 503 -22.52 -50.90 1.99
C LYS A 503 -23.60 -51.94 2.30
N GLU A 504 -24.86 -51.54 2.34
CA GLU A 504 -26.00 -52.45 2.54
C GLU A 504 -26.10 -53.54 1.45
N ALA A 505 -25.84 -53.16 0.19
CA ALA A 505 -25.80 -54.09 -0.93
C ALA A 505 -24.66 -55.11 -0.78
N LEU A 506 -23.47 -54.66 -0.38
CA LEU A 506 -22.31 -55.54 -0.12
C LEU A 506 -22.56 -56.48 1.06
N GLU A 507 -23.12 -56.00 2.18
CA GLU A 507 -23.50 -56.85 3.32
C GLU A 507 -24.57 -57.89 2.93
N THR A 508 -25.51 -57.52 2.07
CA THR A 508 -26.53 -58.42 1.56
C THR A 508 -25.92 -59.48 0.64
N ALA A 509 -24.99 -59.08 -0.23
CA ALA A 509 -24.22 -59.99 -1.08
C ALA A 509 -23.39 -60.97 -0.23
N GLN A 510 -22.75 -60.50 0.84
CA GLN A 510 -22.00 -61.33 1.78
C GLN A 510 -22.89 -62.38 2.45
N LYS A 511 -24.04 -61.97 2.98
CA LYS A 511 -25.03 -62.88 3.60
C LYS A 511 -25.55 -63.91 2.59
N ALA A 512 -25.82 -63.49 1.36
CA ALA A 512 -26.24 -64.39 0.29
C ALA A 512 -25.14 -65.40 -0.08
N GLN A 513 -23.88 -64.96 -0.17
CA GLN A 513 -22.75 -65.84 -0.43
C GLN A 513 -22.54 -66.86 0.70
N ALA A 514 -22.60 -66.43 1.96
CA ALA A 514 -22.53 -67.32 3.11
C ALA A 514 -23.67 -68.36 3.09
N ALA A 515 -24.89 -67.96 2.73
CA ALA A 515 -26.02 -68.86 2.58
C ALA A 515 -25.81 -69.88 1.43
N VAL A 516 -25.21 -69.46 0.31
CA VAL A 516 -24.88 -70.36 -0.81
C VAL A 516 -23.78 -71.34 -0.43
N GLN A 517 -22.72 -70.89 0.25
CA GLN A 517 -21.64 -71.76 0.75
C GLN A 517 -22.19 -72.79 1.74
N ALA A 518 -23.02 -72.38 2.71
CA ALA A 518 -23.68 -73.29 3.63
C ALA A 518 -24.58 -74.32 2.90
N ALA A 519 -25.28 -73.90 1.84
CA ALA A 519 -26.09 -74.81 1.02
C ALA A 519 -25.21 -75.79 0.21
N GLN A 520 -24.06 -75.35 -0.30
CA GLN A 520 -23.10 -76.20 -1.01
C GLN A 520 -22.45 -77.23 -0.08
N GLU A 521 -22.05 -76.82 1.12
CA GLU A 521 -21.50 -77.72 2.16
C GLU A 521 -22.54 -78.76 2.61
N ALA A 522 -23.79 -78.34 2.81
CA ALA A 522 -24.89 -79.24 3.11
C ALA A 522 -25.15 -80.24 1.98
N ALA A 523 -25.12 -79.78 0.72
CA ALA A 523 -25.27 -80.65 -0.45
C ALA A 523 -24.10 -81.63 -0.61
N ALA A 524 -22.86 -81.18 -0.41
CA ALA A 524 -21.68 -82.04 -0.45
C ALA A 524 -21.70 -83.10 0.68
N SER A 525 -22.11 -82.71 1.88
CA SER A 525 -22.30 -83.61 3.02
C SER A 525 -23.39 -84.66 2.74
N ALA A 526 -24.52 -84.24 2.15
CA ALA A 526 -25.59 -85.16 1.74
C ALA A 526 -25.12 -86.14 0.65
N GLN A 527 -24.33 -85.69 -0.33
CA GLN A 527 -23.74 -86.57 -1.35
C GLN A 527 -22.73 -87.55 -0.75
N GLY A 528 -21.90 -87.11 0.20
CA GLY A 528 -20.97 -87.97 0.92
C GLY A 528 -21.68 -89.06 1.72
N ALA A 529 -22.74 -88.69 2.46
CA ALA A 529 -23.59 -89.64 3.19
C ALA A 529 -24.28 -90.65 2.25
N GLY A 530 -24.76 -90.18 1.09
CA GLY A 530 -25.36 -91.05 0.06
C GLY A 530 -24.37 -92.08 -0.48
N LYS A 531 -23.11 -91.69 -0.74
CA LYS A 531 -22.05 -92.61 -1.16
C LYS A 531 -21.68 -93.62 -0.07
N ALA A 532 -21.62 -93.18 1.19
CA ALA A 532 -21.34 -94.07 2.32
C ALA A 532 -22.43 -95.14 2.49
N LEU A 533 -23.71 -94.76 2.31
CA LEU A 533 -24.81 -95.73 2.31
C LEU A 533 -24.73 -96.70 1.13
N GLN A 534 -24.37 -96.24 -0.08
CA GLN A 534 -24.19 -97.15 -1.23
C GLN A 534 -23.06 -98.18 -1.02
N GLY A 535 -22.02 -97.86 -0.26
CA GLY A 535 -20.95 -98.81 0.04
C GLY A 535 -21.30 -99.89 1.07
N LEU A 536 -22.44 -99.77 1.76
CA LEU A 536 -22.92 -100.75 2.75
C LEU A 536 -23.89 -101.78 2.17
N TRP A 537 -24.38 -101.55 0.95
CA TRP A 537 -25.21 -102.50 0.18
C TRP A 537 -24.33 -103.22 -0.85
#